data_AF-A0A2E7KX61-F1
#
_entry.id   AF-A0A2E7KX61-F1
#
_cell.length_a   1.000
_cell.length_b   1.000
_cell.length_c   1.000
_cell.angle_alpha   90.00
_cell.angle_beta   90.00
_cell.angle_gamma   90.00
#
_symmetry.space_group_name_H-M   'P 1'
#
loop_
_entity.id
_entity.type
_entity.pdbx_description
1 polymer ?
#
loop_
_entity_poly.entity_id
_entity_poly.type
_entity_poly.pdbx_seq_one_letter_code
_entity_poly.pdbx_strand_id
1 'polypeptide(L)'
;MIIFQIRYAVVFLLAVSGIFGVFANDNAIQLGLRKVNLGTDLDGWTTVTQTKQIRYGEWQTSNGLGSVGAGGGWGNWGTSLVWEDYETVTSNEFERSSFFDGENGLVINSIDPFVPSNATRYYQQELGSFIVSPRIDLSIGNQDHLFFQYRSNPDLKMEVWVSKNNENYLGIWEENPNRYLSHITTTNLGGSFTQVRINLETLLVEMGQLLIDNNFDDKVISPNADEFYIVLVAYDNADRNLGASQQKLEIKSIWTPGYYGQPQSVDGSVEPKINFERLTDRVTVFGKIGETYELQTSFDLNQWRVSHSFTLRTISETYPLSYFKEGDEKSMFFRVKHKP
;
A
#
# COMPACT_ATOMS: atom_id res chain seq x y z
N MET A 1 -57.61 -25.05 -38.08
CA MET A 1 -56.15 -25.20 -38.22
C MET A 1 -55.50 -24.18 -37.30
N ILE A 2 -55.16 -24.62 -36.09
CA ILE A 2 -54.67 -23.79 -34.98
C ILE A 2 -53.17 -24.02 -34.90
N ILE A 3 -52.37 -22.98 -35.12
CA ILE A 3 -50.91 -23.03 -35.01
C ILE A 3 -50.56 -22.56 -33.60
N PHE A 4 -50.06 -23.47 -32.78
CA PHE A 4 -49.39 -23.16 -31.51
C PHE A 4 -48.01 -22.59 -31.83
N GLN A 5 -47.74 -21.34 -31.45
CA GLN A 5 -46.37 -20.87 -31.19
C GLN A 5 -46.23 -20.58 -29.71
N ILE A 6 -45.49 -21.46 -29.04
CA ILE A 6 -45.03 -21.32 -27.67
C ILE A 6 -44.04 -20.17 -27.63
N ARG A 7 -44.43 -19.10 -26.93
CA ARG A 7 -43.55 -17.97 -26.59
C ARG A 7 -42.53 -18.47 -25.58
N TYR A 8 -41.26 -18.57 -25.98
CA TYR A 8 -40.15 -18.59 -25.04
C TYR A 8 -40.02 -17.20 -24.43
N ALA A 9 -40.64 -17.01 -23.26
CA ALA A 9 -40.19 -15.99 -22.33
C ALA A 9 -38.82 -16.45 -21.82
N VAL A 10 -37.75 -15.86 -22.35
CA VAL A 10 -36.44 -15.92 -21.70
C VAL A 10 -36.58 -15.08 -20.44
N VAL A 11 -36.97 -15.73 -19.36
CA VAL A 11 -36.85 -15.21 -18.01
C VAL A 11 -35.37 -15.08 -17.75
N PHE A 12 -34.84 -13.86 -17.90
CA PHE A 12 -33.53 -13.51 -17.35
C PHE A 12 -33.69 -13.47 -15.83
N LEU A 13 -33.62 -14.65 -15.24
CA LEU A 13 -33.54 -14.85 -13.81
C LEU A 13 -32.14 -14.37 -13.43
N LEU A 14 -32.01 -13.06 -13.17
CA LEU A 14 -30.89 -12.51 -12.44
C LEU A 14 -30.89 -13.22 -11.09
N ALA A 15 -30.08 -14.28 -11.01
CA ALA A 15 -29.72 -14.91 -9.76
C ALA A 15 -29.04 -13.83 -8.91
N VAL A 16 -29.83 -13.23 -8.01
CA VAL A 16 -29.37 -12.39 -6.89
C VAL A 16 -28.71 -13.32 -5.86
N SER A 17 -27.65 -13.99 -6.29
CA SER A 17 -26.83 -14.86 -5.47
C SER A 17 -25.39 -14.80 -5.97
N GLY A 18 -24.62 -13.89 -5.38
CA GLY A 18 -23.18 -14.09 -5.22
C GLY A 18 -22.19 -13.30 -6.07
N ILE A 19 -22.58 -12.23 -6.80
CA ILE A 19 -21.60 -11.29 -7.36
C ILE A 19 -21.41 -10.11 -6.38
N PHE A 20 -20.83 -10.42 -5.21
CA PHE A 20 -20.09 -9.45 -4.40
C PHE A 20 -18.57 -9.57 -4.67
N GLY A 21 -18.21 -10.10 -5.83
CA GLY A 21 -16.83 -10.18 -6.29
C GLY A 21 -16.47 -8.94 -7.09
N VAL A 22 -15.33 -8.35 -6.74
CA VAL A 22 -14.56 -7.36 -7.52
C VAL A 22 -15.03 -5.90 -7.42
N PHE A 23 -14.60 -5.20 -6.37
CA PHE A 23 -14.52 -3.73 -6.33
C PHE A 23 -13.27 -3.18 -5.61
N ALA A 24 -12.43 -4.06 -5.05
CA ALA A 24 -11.40 -3.66 -4.11
C ALA A 24 -10.22 -2.94 -4.80
N ASN A 25 -9.80 -3.45 -5.97
CA ASN A 25 -8.69 -2.90 -6.76
C ASN A 25 -9.11 -1.84 -7.78
N ASP A 26 -10.40 -1.73 -8.12
CA ASP A 26 -10.89 -0.80 -9.14
C ASP A 26 -10.61 0.65 -8.79
N ASN A 27 -10.63 0.98 -7.48
CA ASN A 27 -10.26 2.30 -6.99
C ASN A 27 -8.76 2.61 -7.22
N ALA A 28 -7.88 1.63 -7.03
CA ALA A 28 -6.44 1.80 -7.27
C ALA A 28 -6.18 2.05 -8.77
N ILE A 29 -6.90 1.34 -9.64
CA ILE A 29 -6.82 1.51 -11.10
C ILE A 29 -7.35 2.89 -11.52
N GLN A 30 -8.49 3.33 -10.98
CA GLN A 30 -9.05 4.66 -11.26
C GLN A 30 -8.13 5.81 -10.82
N LEU A 31 -7.35 5.59 -9.77
CA LEU A 31 -6.33 6.52 -9.28
C LEU A 31 -5.02 6.44 -10.09
N GLY A 32 -4.92 5.55 -11.08
CA GLY A 32 -3.74 5.39 -11.92
C GLY A 32 -2.54 4.77 -11.20
N LEU A 33 -2.77 4.06 -10.09
CA LEU A 33 -1.70 3.42 -9.33
C LEU A 33 -1.13 2.20 -10.04
N ARG A 34 0.16 1.95 -9.83
CA ARG A 34 0.85 0.76 -10.31
C ARG A 34 0.67 -0.38 -9.32
N LYS A 35 0.22 -1.55 -9.80
CA LYS A 35 0.32 -2.80 -9.03
C LYS A 35 1.77 -3.25 -9.00
N VAL A 36 2.32 -3.49 -7.82
CA VAL A 36 3.65 -4.08 -7.67
C VAL A 36 3.61 -5.53 -8.14
N ASN A 37 4.55 -5.91 -9.00
CA ASN A 37 4.70 -7.28 -9.48
C ASN A 37 5.36 -8.18 -8.41
N LEU A 38 4.54 -8.83 -7.59
CA LEU A 38 4.99 -9.73 -6.53
C LEU A 38 5.51 -11.09 -7.04
N GLY A 39 5.50 -11.35 -8.36
CA GLY A 39 5.93 -12.61 -8.95
C GLY A 39 7.41 -12.67 -9.36
N THR A 40 8.03 -11.52 -9.67
CA THR A 40 9.42 -11.45 -10.20
C THR A 40 10.36 -10.76 -9.20
N ASP A 41 11.06 -9.72 -9.65
CA ASP A 41 12.00 -8.84 -8.95
C ASP A 41 11.33 -7.79 -8.04
N LEU A 42 10.04 -8.01 -7.70
CA LEU A 42 9.23 -7.10 -6.89
C LEU A 42 9.20 -5.66 -7.41
N ASP A 43 9.41 -5.45 -8.72
CA ASP A 43 9.57 -4.13 -9.32
C ASP A 43 10.58 -3.22 -8.59
N GLY A 44 11.66 -3.79 -8.05
CA GLY A 44 12.70 -3.05 -7.34
C GLY A 44 12.44 -2.82 -5.85
N TRP A 45 11.35 -3.36 -5.30
CA TRP A 45 11.19 -3.44 -3.84
C TRP A 45 12.20 -4.43 -3.26
N THR A 46 12.70 -4.14 -2.07
CA THR A 46 13.73 -4.95 -1.40
C THR A 46 13.25 -5.44 -0.05
N THR A 47 13.60 -6.68 0.28
CA THR A 47 13.32 -7.28 1.58
C THR A 47 14.53 -7.11 2.49
N VAL A 48 14.29 -6.79 3.76
CA VAL A 48 15.35 -6.58 4.76
C VAL A 48 14.94 -7.23 6.07
N THR A 49 15.91 -7.79 6.79
CA THR A 49 15.75 -8.39 8.11
C THR A 49 16.37 -7.54 9.21
N GLN A 50 16.00 -7.84 10.45
CA GLN A 50 16.59 -7.26 11.64
C GLN A 50 17.20 -8.35 12.50
N THR A 51 18.41 -8.11 13.00
CA THR A 51 19.08 -8.99 13.96
C THR A 51 19.19 -8.30 15.31
N LYS A 52 18.85 -9.00 16.39
CA LYS A 52 19.03 -8.53 17.77
C LYS A 52 19.54 -9.67 18.67
N GLN A 53 20.23 -9.29 19.73
CA GLN A 53 20.55 -10.22 20.82
C GLN A 53 19.43 -10.19 21.85
N ILE A 54 18.85 -11.36 22.13
CA ILE A 54 17.71 -11.54 23.01
C ILE A 54 18.16 -12.23 24.28
N ARG A 55 17.78 -11.65 25.41
CA ARG A 55 18.07 -12.18 26.75
C ARG A 55 16.86 -12.93 27.28
N TYR A 56 17.09 -14.15 27.74
CA TYR A 56 16.07 -15.00 28.37
C TYR A 56 16.67 -15.76 29.57
N GLY A 57 15.83 -16.36 30.41
CA GLY A 57 16.30 -17.04 31.61
C GLY A 57 15.20 -17.53 32.54
N GLU A 58 15.62 -18.09 33.66
CA GLU A 58 14.73 -18.46 34.76
C GLU A 58 15.02 -17.58 35.98
N TRP A 59 13.95 -17.02 36.51
CA TRP A 59 13.95 -16.32 37.79
C TRP A 59 12.99 -17.04 38.72
N GLN A 60 13.48 -17.33 39.91
CA GLN A 60 12.66 -17.88 40.99
C GLN A 60 12.22 -16.74 41.89
N THR A 61 10.92 -16.70 42.15
CA THR A 61 10.39 -15.87 43.23
C THR A 61 10.34 -16.75 44.46
N SER A 62 11.16 -16.43 45.48
CA SER A 62 11.04 -17.12 46.74
C SER A 62 9.73 -16.71 47.41
N ASN A 63 8.71 -17.57 47.35
CA ASN A 63 7.61 -17.47 48.30
C ASN A 63 8.19 -17.86 49.66
N GLY A 64 8.11 -16.97 50.64
CA GLY A 64 8.51 -17.26 52.00
C GLY A 64 7.70 -18.44 52.54
N LEU A 65 8.21 -19.67 52.37
CA LEU A 65 7.59 -20.88 52.90
C LEU A 65 7.97 -20.97 54.38
N GLY A 66 7.18 -20.27 55.20
CA GLY A 66 6.86 -20.64 56.58
C GLY A 66 7.98 -20.53 57.61
N SER A 67 7.89 -19.49 58.45
CA SER A 67 8.04 -19.70 59.90
C SER A 67 6.86 -19.05 60.63
N VAL A 68 6.20 -19.90 61.40
CA VAL A 68 5.06 -19.62 62.28
C VAL A 68 5.64 -19.09 63.60
N GLY A 69 5.22 -17.89 64.00
CA GLY A 69 5.57 -17.33 65.30
C GLY A 69 5.07 -15.90 65.41
N ALA A 70 4.19 -15.65 66.37
CA ALA A 70 3.69 -14.32 66.68
C ALA A 70 4.85 -13.36 67.00
N GLY A 71 5.31 -12.62 66.00
CA GLY A 71 6.41 -11.66 66.11
C GLY A 71 6.78 -11.15 64.73
N GLY A 72 6.38 -9.91 64.42
CA GLY A 72 6.48 -9.31 63.09
C GLY A 72 7.89 -9.33 62.51
N GLY A 73 8.09 -10.13 61.47
CA GLY A 73 9.21 -10.04 60.55
C GLY A 73 8.65 -9.95 59.13
N TRP A 74 8.87 -8.83 58.46
CA TRP A 74 8.56 -8.69 57.03
C TRP A 74 9.50 -9.63 56.27
N GLY A 75 8.97 -10.72 55.73
CA GLY A 75 9.75 -11.66 54.91
C GLY A 75 10.42 -10.91 53.74
N ASN A 76 11.68 -11.24 53.49
CA ASN A 76 12.43 -10.62 52.39
C ASN A 76 11.98 -11.28 51.08
N TRP A 77 11.03 -10.66 50.40
CA TRP A 77 10.58 -11.09 49.08
C TRP A 77 11.65 -10.74 48.06
N GLY A 78 12.30 -11.76 47.49
CA GLY A 78 13.35 -11.58 46.48
C GLY A 78 13.04 -12.39 45.23
N THR A 79 13.21 -11.76 44.07
CA THR A 79 13.34 -12.49 42.81
C THR A 79 14.83 -12.77 42.59
N SER A 80 15.22 -14.04 42.53
CA SER A 80 16.61 -14.45 42.27
C SER A 80 16.74 -15.04 40.86
N LEU A 81 17.79 -14.63 40.14
CA LEU A 81 18.18 -15.24 38.88
C LEU A 81 18.69 -16.66 39.13
N VAL A 82 18.12 -17.66 38.45
CA VAL A 82 18.59 -19.05 38.48
C VAL A 82 19.64 -19.25 37.39
N TRP A 83 19.29 -18.86 36.17
CA TRP A 83 20.17 -18.86 35.01
C TRP A 83 19.69 -17.81 34.00
N GLU A 84 20.63 -17.32 33.20
CA GLU A 84 20.37 -16.45 32.05
C GLU A 84 21.17 -16.94 30.86
N ASP A 85 20.63 -16.68 29.67
CA ASP A 85 21.28 -16.95 28.40
C ASP A 85 20.90 -15.88 27.36
N TYR A 86 21.61 -15.89 26.24
CA TYR A 86 21.47 -14.92 25.16
C TYR A 86 21.47 -15.63 23.80
N GLU A 87 20.49 -15.34 22.96
CA GLU A 87 20.44 -15.84 21.59
C GLU A 87 20.53 -14.66 20.61
N THR A 88 21.29 -14.83 19.52
CA THR A 88 21.26 -13.87 18.41
C THR A 88 20.19 -14.31 17.44
N VAL A 89 19.12 -13.53 17.35
CA VAL A 89 17.94 -13.85 16.54
C VAL A 89 17.83 -12.88 15.40
N THR A 90 17.54 -13.41 14.21
CA THR A 90 17.28 -12.63 13.00
C THR A 90 15.83 -12.87 12.60
N SER A 91 15.11 -11.80 12.25
CA SER A 91 13.77 -11.93 11.68
C SER A 91 13.82 -12.60 10.31
N ASN A 92 12.72 -13.23 9.91
CA ASN A 92 12.65 -13.87 8.60
C ASN A 92 12.47 -12.84 7.48
N GLU A 93 12.83 -13.21 6.25
CA GLU A 93 12.54 -12.38 5.08
C GLU A 93 11.12 -12.58 4.58
N PHE A 94 10.57 -11.56 3.92
CA PHE A 94 9.36 -11.77 3.11
C PHE A 94 9.71 -12.62 1.90
N GLU A 95 9.00 -13.73 1.76
CA GLU A 95 9.19 -14.68 0.67
C GLU A 95 8.05 -14.57 -0.33
N ARG A 96 8.38 -14.71 -1.61
CA ARG A 96 7.37 -14.81 -2.66
C ARG A 96 6.62 -16.13 -2.52
N SER A 97 5.30 -16.07 -2.60
CA SER A 97 4.43 -17.24 -2.57
C SER A 97 3.34 -17.13 -3.62
N SER A 98 2.90 -18.26 -4.16
CA SER A 98 1.62 -18.35 -4.85
C SER A 98 0.52 -18.67 -3.83
N PHE A 99 -0.63 -18.02 -3.96
CA PHE A 99 -1.82 -18.32 -3.17
C PHE A 99 -2.74 -19.30 -3.90
N PHE A 100 -3.71 -19.84 -3.17
CA PHE A 100 -4.63 -20.88 -3.68
C PHE A 100 -5.45 -20.46 -4.90
N ASP A 101 -5.63 -19.15 -5.12
CA ASP A 101 -6.30 -18.57 -6.29
C ASP A 101 -5.36 -18.34 -7.48
N GLY A 102 -4.09 -18.75 -7.37
CA GLY A 102 -3.06 -18.61 -8.40
C GLY A 102 -2.42 -17.22 -8.44
N GLU A 103 -2.81 -16.28 -7.55
CA GLU A 103 -2.16 -14.99 -7.46
C GLU A 103 -0.81 -15.10 -6.74
N ASN A 104 0.18 -14.34 -7.21
CA ASN A 104 1.45 -14.18 -6.50
C ASN A 104 1.31 -13.13 -5.41
N GLY A 105 1.94 -13.38 -4.27
CA GLY A 105 2.06 -12.42 -3.18
C GLY A 105 3.30 -12.68 -2.33
N LEU A 106 3.28 -12.11 -1.14
CA LEU A 106 4.37 -12.24 -0.17
C LEU A 106 3.86 -12.92 1.10
N VAL A 107 4.71 -13.74 1.70
CA VAL A 107 4.48 -14.38 2.98
C VAL A 107 5.68 -14.10 3.87
N ILE A 108 5.40 -13.80 5.13
CA ILE A 108 6.41 -13.79 6.18
C ILE A 108 5.99 -14.80 7.24
N ASN A 109 6.92 -15.67 7.61
CA ASN A 109 6.75 -16.61 8.71
C ASN A 109 7.32 -16.00 9.98
N SER A 110 6.71 -16.31 11.11
CA SER A 110 7.27 -15.99 12.42
C SER A 110 8.66 -16.60 12.60
N ILE A 111 9.48 -15.94 13.40
CA ILE A 111 10.78 -16.41 13.88
C ILE A 111 10.63 -17.83 14.43
N ASP A 112 11.63 -18.66 14.18
CA ASP A 112 11.62 -20.02 14.70
C ASP A 112 11.70 -20.01 16.23
N PRO A 113 10.88 -20.83 16.92
CA PRO A 113 10.95 -20.90 18.37
C PRO A 113 12.31 -21.43 18.83
N PHE A 114 12.94 -20.70 19.74
CA PHE A 114 14.27 -21.07 20.28
C PHE A 114 14.28 -21.11 21.80
N VAL A 115 13.27 -20.54 22.47
CA VAL A 115 13.32 -20.42 23.93
C VAL A 115 12.86 -21.70 24.62
N PRO A 116 13.65 -22.29 25.53
CA PRO A 116 13.25 -23.49 26.24
C PRO A 116 12.09 -23.25 27.21
N SER A 117 11.29 -24.29 27.43
CA SER A 117 10.05 -24.22 28.21
C SER A 117 10.22 -23.91 29.69
N ASN A 118 11.44 -24.01 30.24
CA ASN A 118 11.76 -23.68 31.62
C ASN A 118 12.18 -22.21 31.83
N ALA A 119 12.30 -21.41 30.77
CA ALA A 119 12.52 -19.97 30.92
C ALA A 119 11.25 -19.30 31.48
N THR A 120 11.42 -18.46 32.50
CA THR A 120 10.31 -17.78 33.21
C THR A 120 10.33 -16.26 33.05
N ARG A 121 11.38 -15.66 32.48
CA ARG A 121 11.32 -14.29 31.97
C ARG A 121 12.05 -14.14 30.63
N TYR A 122 11.54 -13.16 29.90
CA TYR A 122 11.92 -12.82 28.54
C TYR A 122 11.92 -11.30 28.50
N TYR A 123 13.00 -10.71 27.99
CA TYR A 123 12.95 -9.30 27.63
C TYR A 123 12.34 -9.26 26.22
N GLN A 124 11.01 -9.14 26.16
CA GLN A 124 10.27 -9.12 24.90
C GLN A 124 10.89 -8.08 23.97
N GLN A 125 11.40 -8.55 22.84
CA GLN A 125 11.93 -7.70 21.79
C GLN A 125 11.13 -7.98 20.53
N GLU A 126 10.48 -6.95 20.03
CA GLU A 126 9.90 -6.95 18.69
C GLU A 126 11.04 -6.86 17.67
N LEU A 127 11.04 -7.78 16.70
CA LEU A 127 11.95 -7.77 15.56
C LEU A 127 11.14 -7.51 14.30
N GLY A 128 11.60 -6.55 13.50
CA GLY A 128 10.97 -6.16 12.24
C GLY A 128 11.52 -6.94 11.06
N SER A 129 10.63 -7.34 10.16
CA SER A 129 10.93 -7.72 8.78
C SER A 129 10.37 -6.63 7.87
N PHE A 130 11.13 -6.21 6.86
CA PHE A 130 10.79 -5.02 6.06
C PHE A 130 10.65 -5.37 4.58
N ILE A 131 9.72 -4.69 3.91
CA ILE A 131 9.67 -4.57 2.45
C ILE A 131 9.77 -3.08 2.14
N VAL A 132 10.88 -2.67 1.54
CA VAL A 132 11.23 -1.28 1.27
C VAL A 132 11.01 -0.98 -0.20
N SER A 133 10.25 0.07 -0.50
CA SER A 133 9.98 0.49 -1.87
C SER A 133 11.24 1.05 -2.55
N PRO A 134 11.32 1.03 -3.89
CA PRO A 134 12.14 1.99 -4.60
C PRO A 134 11.62 3.42 -4.33
N ARG A 135 12.38 4.44 -4.75
CA ARG A 135 11.95 5.84 -4.62
C ARG A 135 10.63 6.04 -5.37
N ILE A 136 9.59 6.42 -4.65
CA ILE A 136 8.26 6.74 -5.15
C ILE A 136 8.27 8.18 -5.66
N ASP A 137 7.62 8.41 -6.80
CA ASP A 137 7.36 9.72 -7.38
C ASP A 137 5.91 10.10 -7.09
N LEU A 138 5.73 11.07 -6.20
CA LEU A 138 4.43 11.59 -5.82
C LEU A 138 3.96 12.58 -6.90
N SER A 139 2.68 12.49 -7.27
CA SER A 139 2.08 13.34 -8.27
C SER A 139 1.66 14.69 -7.67
N ILE A 140 1.51 15.70 -8.52
CA ILE A 140 1.10 17.06 -8.11
C ILE A 140 -0.43 17.12 -7.85
N GLY A 141 -1.11 16.00 -7.62
CA GLY A 141 -2.55 15.99 -7.37
C GLY A 141 -3.05 14.78 -6.56
N ASN A 142 -4.34 14.84 -6.19
CA ASN A 142 -5.08 13.95 -5.26
C ASN A 142 -5.17 12.46 -5.63
N GLN A 143 -4.25 11.95 -6.42
CA GLN A 143 -4.21 10.57 -6.89
C GLN A 143 -3.27 9.71 -6.05
N ASP A 144 -2.34 10.30 -5.29
CA ASP A 144 -1.33 9.56 -4.55
C ASP A 144 -1.91 8.80 -3.36
N HIS A 145 -1.98 7.48 -3.53
CA HIS A 145 -2.45 6.58 -2.50
C HIS A 145 -1.59 5.33 -2.45
N LEU A 146 -1.49 4.76 -1.25
CA LEU A 146 -1.03 3.39 -1.06
C LEU A 146 -2.26 2.51 -0.85
N PHE A 147 -2.33 1.42 -1.61
CA PHE A 147 -3.24 0.31 -1.29
C PHE A 147 -2.44 -0.95 -1.07
N PHE A 148 -2.79 -1.71 -0.03
CA PHE A 148 -2.30 -3.07 0.09
C PHE A 148 -3.37 -3.97 0.70
N GLN A 149 -3.29 -5.24 0.36
CA GLN A 149 -4.19 -6.27 0.88
C GLN A 149 -3.36 -7.26 1.66
N TYR A 150 -3.71 -7.48 2.91
CA TYR A 150 -3.00 -8.43 3.77
C TYR A 150 -3.98 -9.28 4.58
N ARG A 151 -3.54 -10.47 4.96
CA ARG A 151 -4.26 -11.32 5.90
C ARG A 151 -3.61 -11.12 7.27
N SER A 152 -4.36 -10.52 8.19
CA SER A 152 -3.87 -10.25 9.54
C SER A 152 -3.59 -11.54 10.30
N ASN A 153 -2.62 -11.48 11.22
CA ASN A 153 -2.32 -12.54 12.17
C ASN A 153 -2.20 -11.89 13.55
N PRO A 154 -2.83 -12.41 14.60
CA PRO A 154 -2.77 -11.79 15.93
C PRO A 154 -1.36 -11.80 16.54
N ASP A 155 -0.48 -12.70 16.09
CA ASP A 155 0.88 -12.85 16.60
C ASP A 155 1.92 -12.09 15.76
N LEU A 156 1.53 -11.57 14.58
CA LEU A 156 2.40 -10.76 13.70
C LEU A 156 1.72 -9.43 13.38
N LYS A 157 2.32 -8.33 13.84
CA LYS A 157 1.78 -6.98 13.61
C LYS A 157 2.26 -6.44 12.27
N MET A 158 1.39 -5.73 11.52
CA MET A 158 1.79 -5.06 10.27
C MET A 158 1.76 -3.55 10.44
N GLU A 159 2.84 -2.87 10.09
CA GLU A 159 2.91 -1.42 10.09
C GLU A 159 3.25 -0.88 8.71
N VAL A 160 2.90 0.38 8.48
CA VAL A 160 3.38 1.13 7.31
C VAL A 160 4.18 2.32 7.81
N TRP A 161 5.39 2.44 7.30
CA TRP A 161 6.29 3.55 7.56
C TRP A 161 6.62 4.30 6.27
N VAL A 162 7.04 5.55 6.42
CA VAL A 162 7.53 6.38 5.32
C VAL A 162 8.89 6.98 5.63
N SER A 163 9.68 7.27 4.59
CA SER A 163 10.98 7.93 4.73
C SER A 163 11.23 8.92 3.59
N LYS A 164 11.99 9.98 3.89
CA LYS A 164 12.47 10.97 2.93
C LYS A 164 13.84 10.66 2.30
N ASN A 165 14.56 9.70 2.89
CA ASN A 165 15.96 9.44 2.54
C ASN A 165 16.36 7.97 2.73
N ASN A 166 15.40 7.10 3.05
CA ASN A 166 15.61 5.69 3.38
C ASN A 166 16.58 5.45 4.57
N GLU A 167 16.71 6.42 5.48
CA GLU A 167 17.50 6.28 6.71
C GLU A 167 16.64 6.51 7.96
N ASN A 168 15.72 7.48 7.88
CA ASN A 168 14.82 7.82 8.99
C ASN A 168 13.39 7.48 8.60
N TYR A 169 12.74 6.61 9.38
CA TYR A 169 11.39 6.14 9.13
C TYR A 169 10.40 6.72 10.13
N LEU A 170 9.19 7.02 9.66
CA LEU A 170 8.07 7.49 10.47
C LEU A 170 6.89 6.54 10.30
N GLY A 171 6.40 5.98 11.40
CA GLY A 171 5.21 5.11 11.39
C GLY A 171 3.93 5.89 11.14
N ILE A 172 3.22 5.51 10.08
CA ILE A 172 1.98 6.16 9.63
C ILE A 172 0.74 5.29 9.82
N TRP A 173 0.91 3.99 10.07
CA TRP A 173 -0.20 3.06 10.28
C TRP A 173 0.17 1.95 11.28
N GLU A 174 -0.83 1.54 12.07
CA GLU A 174 -0.80 0.64 13.25
C GLU A 174 0.01 1.09 14.49
N GLU A 175 1.09 1.87 14.36
CA GLU A 175 1.75 2.49 15.53
C GLU A 175 0.96 3.70 16.06
N ASN A 176 0.35 4.47 15.15
CA ASN A 176 -0.38 5.70 15.46
C ASN A 176 -1.76 5.74 14.80
N PRO A 177 -2.62 4.71 14.99
CA PRO A 177 -3.87 4.59 14.25
C PRO A 177 -4.70 5.85 14.38
N ASN A 178 -4.90 6.35 15.61
CA ASN A 178 -5.72 7.52 15.93
C ASN A 178 -5.23 8.83 15.32
N ARG A 179 -3.93 8.98 15.07
CA ARG A 179 -3.34 10.24 14.60
C ARG A 179 -3.69 10.52 13.14
N TYR A 180 -3.71 9.48 12.30
CA TYR A 180 -3.90 9.63 10.86
C TYR A 180 -5.17 8.93 10.34
N LEU A 181 -6.14 8.60 11.20
CA LEU A 181 -7.38 7.89 10.83
C LEU A 181 -8.13 8.55 9.67
N SER A 182 -8.10 9.89 9.57
CA SER A 182 -8.78 10.64 8.51
C SER A 182 -8.25 10.34 7.11
N HIS A 183 -7.03 9.80 7.00
CA HIS A 183 -6.37 9.47 5.73
C HIS A 183 -6.38 7.99 5.42
N ILE A 184 -6.88 7.15 6.33
CA ILE A 184 -6.73 5.70 6.28
C ILE A 184 -8.11 5.05 6.27
N THR A 185 -8.34 4.18 5.31
CA THR A 185 -9.54 3.34 5.25
C THR A 185 -9.15 1.88 5.22
N THR A 186 -9.73 1.10 6.13
CA THR A 186 -9.58 -0.36 6.17
C THR A 186 -10.89 -1.01 5.74
N THR A 187 -10.84 -1.96 4.81
CA THR A 187 -12.01 -2.68 4.31
C THR A 187 -11.74 -4.18 4.34
N ASN A 188 -12.62 -4.94 5.00
CA ASN A 188 -12.54 -6.40 4.98
C ASN A 188 -12.96 -6.94 3.62
N LEU A 189 -12.13 -7.81 3.06
CA LEU A 189 -12.35 -8.55 1.83
C LEU A 189 -12.72 -10.00 2.15
N GLY A 190 -13.22 -10.72 1.13
CA GLY A 190 -13.38 -12.17 1.22
C GLY A 190 -12.04 -12.88 1.46
N GLY A 191 -12.07 -14.09 2.05
CA GLY A 191 -10.87 -14.90 2.27
C GLY A 191 -9.95 -14.40 3.40
N SER A 192 -10.52 -13.69 4.38
CA SER A 192 -9.82 -13.12 5.55
C SER A 192 -8.76 -12.07 5.23
N PHE A 193 -8.80 -11.50 4.02
CA PHE A 193 -7.94 -10.37 3.68
C PHE A 193 -8.58 -9.05 4.11
N THR A 194 -7.75 -8.10 4.50
CA THR A 194 -8.13 -6.71 4.74
C THR A 194 -7.37 -5.85 3.74
N GLN A 195 -8.09 -4.96 3.08
CA GLN A 195 -7.50 -3.90 2.27
C GLN A 195 -7.30 -2.65 3.11
N VAL A 196 -6.11 -2.10 3.05
CA VAL A 196 -5.77 -0.81 3.62
C VAL A 196 -5.57 0.17 2.47
N ARG A 197 -6.21 1.33 2.57
CA ARG A 197 -6.04 2.47 1.68
C ARG A 197 -5.51 3.64 2.50
N ILE A 198 -4.42 4.25 2.06
CA ILE A 198 -3.84 5.45 2.67
C ILE A 198 -3.78 6.54 1.62
N ASN A 199 -4.39 7.70 1.88
CA ASN A 199 -4.20 8.90 1.07
C ASN A 199 -2.86 9.53 1.45
N LEU A 200 -1.85 9.35 0.60
CA LEU A 200 -0.48 9.76 0.90
C LEU A 200 -0.34 11.27 0.82
N GLU A 201 -0.98 11.93 -0.15
CA GLU A 201 -0.84 13.38 -0.31
C GLU A 201 -1.31 14.14 0.93
N THR A 202 -2.56 13.93 1.35
CA THR A 202 -3.11 14.68 2.48
C THR A 202 -2.47 14.29 3.80
N LEU A 203 -2.06 13.02 3.94
CA LEU A 203 -1.35 12.53 5.12
C LEU A 203 0.03 13.19 5.25
N LEU A 204 0.81 13.26 4.16
CA LEU A 204 2.16 13.83 4.20
C LEU A 204 2.12 15.34 4.44
N VAL A 205 1.13 16.05 3.90
CA VAL A 205 0.90 17.47 4.20
C VAL A 205 0.62 17.68 5.69
N GLU A 206 -0.29 16.89 6.29
CA GLU A 206 -0.58 16.99 7.72
C GLU A 206 0.64 16.63 8.58
N MET A 207 1.36 15.56 8.25
CA MET A 207 2.60 15.17 8.92
C MET A 207 3.64 16.28 8.88
N GLY A 208 3.84 16.90 7.71
CA GLY A 208 4.77 18.01 7.55
C GLY A 208 4.43 19.17 8.47
N GLN A 209 3.15 19.57 8.52
CA GLN A 209 2.70 20.63 9.43
C GLN A 209 2.95 20.27 10.90
N LEU A 210 2.62 19.06 11.33
CA LEU A 210 2.84 18.61 12.71
C LEU A 210 4.32 18.62 13.09
N LEU A 211 5.21 18.22 12.17
CA LEU A 211 6.64 18.23 12.44
C LEU A 211 7.18 19.65 12.58
N ILE A 212 6.74 20.58 11.72
CA ILE A 212 7.08 22.00 11.83
C ILE A 212 6.58 22.58 13.16
N ASP A 213 5.33 22.31 13.53
CA ASP A 213 4.74 22.80 14.79
C ASP A 213 5.48 22.30 16.03
N ASN A 214 6.21 21.18 15.91
CA ASN A 214 7.05 20.61 16.96
C ASN A 214 8.55 20.94 16.78
N ASN A 215 8.90 21.94 15.97
CA ASN A 215 10.25 22.41 15.68
C ASN A 215 11.19 21.34 15.06
N PHE A 216 10.65 20.47 14.20
CA PHE A 216 11.41 19.47 13.45
C PHE A 216 11.55 19.83 11.97
N ASP A 217 12.23 20.94 11.66
CA ASP A 217 12.42 21.44 10.28
C ASP A 217 13.10 20.43 9.35
N ASP A 218 14.01 19.61 9.88
CA ASP A 218 14.74 18.59 9.12
C ASP A 218 13.98 17.27 8.93
N LYS A 219 12.75 17.11 9.44
CA LYS A 219 11.98 15.86 9.31
C LYS A 219 10.78 15.95 8.37
N VAL A 220 10.50 17.12 7.83
CA VAL A 220 9.36 17.37 6.94
C VAL A 220 9.50 16.50 5.68
N ILE A 221 8.42 15.84 5.29
CA ILE A 221 8.31 15.12 4.01
C ILE A 221 7.42 15.96 3.11
N SER A 222 8.03 16.59 2.10
CA SER A 222 7.34 17.33 1.06
C SER A 222 7.06 16.44 -0.14
N PRO A 223 5.79 16.27 -0.54
CA PRO A 223 5.45 15.49 -1.73
C PRO A 223 6.07 16.05 -3.02
N ASN A 224 6.50 17.32 -3.03
CA ASN A 224 6.99 18.01 -4.22
C ASN A 224 8.52 18.06 -4.35
N ALA A 225 9.27 17.69 -3.30
CA ALA A 225 10.72 17.94 -3.25
C ALA A 225 11.55 16.78 -2.70
N ASP A 226 10.97 15.90 -1.89
CA ASP A 226 11.73 14.87 -1.17
C ASP A 226 11.72 13.51 -1.86
N GLU A 227 12.74 12.70 -1.58
CA GLU A 227 12.80 11.31 -2.03
C GLU A 227 11.88 10.47 -1.16
N PHE A 228 10.72 10.07 -1.69
CA PHE A 228 9.72 9.38 -0.89
C PHE A 228 9.88 7.86 -0.96
N TYR A 229 9.89 7.20 0.21
CA TYR A 229 9.94 5.74 0.33
C TYR A 229 8.82 5.26 1.24
N ILE A 230 8.24 4.11 0.89
CA ILE A 230 7.24 3.39 1.68
C ILE A 230 7.88 2.11 2.18
N VAL A 231 7.66 1.79 3.45
CA VAL A 231 8.09 0.53 4.05
C VAL A 231 6.91 -0.18 4.68
N LEU A 232 6.70 -1.43 4.31
CA LEU A 232 5.80 -2.34 5.01
C LEU A 232 6.63 -3.13 6.02
N VAL A 233 6.19 -3.16 7.28
CA VAL A 233 6.93 -3.79 8.37
C VAL A 233 6.08 -4.86 9.02
N ALA A 234 6.57 -6.10 9.06
CA ALA A 234 5.99 -7.13 9.91
C ALA A 234 6.81 -7.25 11.19
N TYR A 235 6.18 -7.01 12.34
CA TYR A 235 6.78 -7.24 13.65
C TYR A 235 6.38 -8.61 14.20
N ASP A 236 7.38 -9.36 14.66
CA ASP A 236 7.21 -10.57 15.44
C ASP A 236 7.82 -10.40 16.83
N ASN A 237 7.23 -11.10 17.80
CA ASN A 237 7.79 -11.21 19.13
C ASN A 237 8.77 -12.37 19.16
N ALA A 238 10.02 -12.07 19.48
CA ALA A 238 11.08 -13.06 19.47
C ALA A 238 11.25 -13.78 20.83
N ASP A 239 10.16 -14.04 21.54
CA ASP A 239 10.09 -14.79 22.80
C ASP A 239 9.36 -16.13 22.62
N ARG A 240 9.44 -16.71 21.42
CA ARG A 240 8.68 -17.91 21.06
C ARG A 240 9.25 -19.16 21.72
N ASN A 241 8.39 -19.81 22.51
CA ASN A 241 8.70 -21.07 23.19
C ASN A 241 8.82 -22.24 22.22
N LEU A 242 9.81 -23.11 22.44
CA LEU A 242 9.94 -24.38 21.73
C LEU A 242 8.60 -25.14 21.70
N GLY A 243 8.18 -25.52 20.49
CA GLY A 243 6.89 -26.18 20.24
C GLY A 243 5.73 -25.24 19.91
N ALA A 244 5.93 -23.91 19.93
CA ALA A 244 4.95 -22.96 19.40
C ALA A 244 4.71 -23.20 17.90
N SER A 245 3.45 -23.07 17.46
CA SER A 245 3.13 -23.14 16.04
C SER A 245 3.74 -21.97 15.28
N GLN A 246 4.21 -22.25 14.06
CA GLN A 246 4.63 -21.21 13.14
C GLN A 246 3.43 -20.35 12.75
N GLN A 247 3.59 -19.04 12.88
CA GLN A 247 2.60 -18.06 12.47
C GLN A 247 3.02 -17.46 11.13
N LYS A 248 2.05 -16.94 10.40
CA LYS A 248 2.31 -16.31 9.12
C LYS A 248 1.41 -15.12 8.87
N LEU A 249 1.96 -14.15 8.16
CA LEU A 249 1.24 -13.03 7.59
C LEU A 249 1.42 -13.06 6.07
N GLU A 250 0.36 -12.71 5.35
CA GLU A 250 0.34 -12.78 3.89
C GLU A 250 -0.05 -11.42 3.31
N ILE A 251 0.68 -10.95 2.30
CA ILE A 251 0.36 -9.76 1.51
C ILE A 251 -0.01 -10.21 0.10
N LYS A 252 -1.24 -9.89 -0.32
CA LYS A 252 -1.79 -10.27 -1.61
C LYS A 252 -1.49 -9.29 -2.72
N SER A 253 -1.53 -8.00 -2.41
CA SER A 253 -1.25 -6.98 -3.41
C SER A 253 -0.76 -5.71 -2.74
N ILE A 254 0.03 -4.96 -3.50
CA ILE A 254 0.49 -3.62 -3.17
C ILE A 254 0.27 -2.76 -4.42
N TRP A 255 -0.31 -1.59 -4.26
CA TRP A 255 -0.49 -0.59 -5.29
C TRP A 255 0.05 0.75 -4.82
N THR A 256 0.90 1.36 -5.62
CA THR A 256 1.59 2.61 -5.26
C THR A 256 1.55 3.61 -6.40
N PRO A 257 1.91 4.88 -6.13
CA PRO A 257 2.30 5.81 -7.18
C PRO A 257 3.50 5.28 -7.98
N GLY A 258 3.83 5.98 -9.06
CA GLY A 258 4.96 5.64 -9.93
C GLY A 258 6.31 5.71 -9.21
N TYR A 259 7.35 5.18 -9.85
CA TYR A 259 8.73 5.26 -9.32
C TYR A 259 9.51 6.36 -10.01
N TYR A 260 10.37 7.03 -9.24
CA TYR A 260 11.24 8.05 -9.77
C TYR A 260 12.15 7.48 -10.88
N GLY A 261 12.17 8.16 -12.03
CA GLY A 261 13.01 7.78 -13.17
C GLY A 261 12.51 6.57 -13.98
N GLN A 262 11.37 5.95 -13.62
CA GLN A 262 10.71 4.98 -14.50
C GLN A 262 9.60 5.68 -15.29
N PRO A 263 9.55 5.51 -16.64
CA PRO A 263 8.38 5.94 -17.38
C PRO A 263 7.17 5.19 -16.83
N GLN A 264 6.12 5.92 -16.45
CA GLN A 264 4.87 5.31 -16.01
C GLN A 264 4.41 4.33 -17.09
N SER A 265 4.54 3.03 -16.80
CA SER A 265 3.94 1.98 -17.62
C SER A 265 2.45 2.04 -17.35
N VAL A 266 1.78 2.92 -18.07
CA VAL A 266 0.32 2.97 -18.11
C VAL A 266 -0.12 1.74 -18.89
N ASP A 267 -0.17 0.61 -18.20
CA ASP A 267 -0.84 -0.61 -18.67
C ASP A 267 -2.31 -0.53 -18.22
N GLY A 268 -2.98 0.42 -18.84
CA GLY A 268 -4.39 0.66 -18.77
C GLY A 268 -4.71 1.46 -20.01
N SER A 269 -5.67 1.02 -20.80
CA SER A 269 -6.20 1.82 -21.90
C SER A 269 -6.76 3.11 -21.30
N VAL A 270 -5.92 4.14 -21.16
CA VAL A 270 -6.37 5.48 -20.81
C VAL A 270 -7.13 5.96 -22.04
N GLU A 271 -8.45 5.92 -21.94
CA GLU A 271 -9.29 6.65 -22.89
C GLU A 271 -8.78 8.10 -22.91
N PRO A 272 -8.32 8.59 -24.07
CA PRO A 272 -7.72 9.91 -24.12
C PRO A 272 -8.73 10.96 -23.70
N LYS A 273 -8.33 11.82 -22.76
CA LYS A 273 -9.16 12.90 -22.25
C LYS A 273 -8.69 14.22 -22.82
N ILE A 274 -9.64 15.11 -23.09
CA ILE A 274 -9.38 16.49 -23.47
C ILE A 274 -10.03 17.42 -22.46
N ASN A 275 -9.29 18.44 -22.03
CA ASN A 275 -9.79 19.52 -21.20
C ASN A 275 -9.64 20.86 -21.92
N PHE A 276 -10.68 21.68 -21.86
CA PHE A 276 -10.71 23.01 -22.45
C PHE A 276 -10.71 24.06 -21.35
N GLU A 277 -9.62 24.82 -21.27
CA GLU A 277 -9.53 25.96 -20.37
C GLU A 277 -9.99 27.22 -21.09
N ARG A 278 -11.27 27.56 -20.91
CA ARG A 278 -11.94 28.67 -21.62
C ARG A 278 -11.36 30.05 -21.30
N LEU A 279 -10.75 30.24 -20.13
CA LEU A 279 -10.19 31.53 -19.71
C LEU A 279 -8.81 31.80 -20.30
N THR A 280 -8.09 30.75 -20.65
CA THR A 280 -6.70 30.82 -21.12
C THR A 280 -6.55 30.42 -22.60
N ASP A 281 -7.66 30.09 -23.27
CA ASP A 281 -7.72 29.54 -24.62
C ASP A 281 -6.70 28.40 -24.82
N ARG A 282 -6.67 27.48 -23.86
CA ARG A 282 -5.77 26.33 -23.86
C ARG A 282 -6.54 25.02 -23.90
N VAL A 283 -5.89 24.05 -24.54
CA VAL A 283 -6.38 22.69 -24.66
C VAL A 283 -5.33 21.77 -24.06
N THR A 284 -5.74 21.02 -23.05
CA THR A 284 -4.87 20.03 -22.41
C THR A 284 -5.35 18.65 -22.81
N VAL A 285 -4.47 17.88 -23.43
CA VAL A 285 -4.73 16.50 -23.83
C VAL A 285 -4.02 15.58 -22.87
N PHE A 286 -4.74 14.58 -22.38
CA PHE A 286 -4.23 13.55 -21.47
C PHE A 286 -4.26 12.20 -22.18
N GLY A 287 -3.20 11.42 -22.00
CA GLY A 287 -3.05 10.12 -22.62
C GLY A 287 -1.76 9.43 -22.18
N LYS A 288 -1.47 8.30 -22.81
CA LYS A 288 -0.27 7.50 -22.57
C LYS A 288 0.93 8.10 -23.29
N ILE A 289 2.05 8.17 -22.60
CA ILE A 289 3.33 8.65 -23.15
C ILE A 289 3.77 7.72 -24.29
N GLY A 290 4.22 8.31 -25.40
CA GLY A 290 4.69 7.59 -26.59
C GLY A 290 3.57 7.19 -27.55
N GLU A 291 2.31 7.30 -27.14
CA GLU A 291 1.16 7.02 -28.01
C GLU A 291 0.82 8.24 -28.87
N THR A 292 0.30 7.95 -30.07
CA THR A 292 -0.11 8.99 -31.02
C THR A 292 -1.62 9.20 -30.93
N TYR A 293 -2.01 10.47 -30.87
CA TYR A 293 -3.38 10.89 -30.79
C TYR A 293 -3.74 11.78 -31.98
N GLU A 294 -5.01 11.75 -32.35
CA GLU A 294 -5.60 12.64 -33.33
C GLU A 294 -6.64 13.51 -32.64
N LEU A 295 -6.41 14.83 -32.67
CA LEU A 295 -7.45 15.78 -32.33
C LEU A 295 -8.33 15.98 -33.56
N GLN A 296 -9.61 15.67 -33.41
CA GLN A 296 -10.60 15.80 -34.46
C GLN A 296 -11.56 16.93 -34.14
N THR A 297 -11.85 17.74 -35.16
CA THR A 297 -12.81 18.84 -35.08
C THR A 297 -14.05 18.52 -35.91
N SER A 298 -15.19 19.04 -35.49
CA SER A 298 -16.45 18.95 -36.22
C SER A 298 -17.29 20.20 -35.97
N PHE A 299 -18.03 20.64 -36.99
CA PHE A 299 -18.97 21.75 -36.87
C PHE A 299 -20.39 21.28 -36.55
N ASP A 300 -20.72 20.04 -36.90
CA ASP A 300 -22.07 19.50 -36.91
C ASP A 300 -22.20 18.14 -36.19
N LEU A 301 -21.11 17.66 -35.58
CA LEU A 301 -20.96 16.33 -34.96
C LEU A 301 -21.07 15.13 -35.92
N ASN A 302 -21.40 15.35 -37.19
CA ASN A 302 -21.59 14.31 -38.19
C ASN A 302 -20.30 14.06 -38.98
N GLN A 303 -19.60 15.14 -39.36
CA GLN A 303 -18.34 15.07 -40.09
C GLN A 303 -17.18 15.49 -39.19
N TRP A 304 -16.27 14.55 -38.94
CA TRP A 304 -15.07 14.79 -38.13
C TRP A 304 -13.85 14.85 -39.05
N ARG A 305 -13.06 15.92 -38.92
CA ARG A 305 -11.79 16.08 -39.61
C ARG A 305 -10.66 15.99 -38.61
N VAL A 306 -9.58 15.33 -38.98
CA VAL A 306 -8.35 15.37 -38.19
C VAL A 306 -7.75 16.76 -38.35
N SER A 307 -7.75 17.54 -37.26
CA SER A 307 -7.08 18.84 -37.22
C SER A 307 -5.59 18.61 -37.03
N HIS A 308 -5.21 17.82 -36.03
CA HIS A 308 -3.81 17.59 -35.68
C HIS A 308 -3.56 16.15 -35.24
N SER A 309 -2.35 15.67 -35.49
CA SER A 309 -1.84 14.43 -34.93
C SER A 309 -0.55 14.72 -34.18
N PHE A 310 -0.43 14.19 -32.97
CA PHE A 310 0.72 14.41 -32.10
C PHE A 310 0.96 13.19 -31.23
N THR A 311 2.23 12.98 -30.88
CA THR A 311 2.66 11.94 -29.95
C THR A 311 2.92 12.58 -28.60
N LEU A 312 2.27 12.08 -27.55
CA LEU A 312 2.46 12.60 -26.20
C LEU A 312 3.85 12.24 -25.68
N ARG A 313 4.64 13.25 -25.34
CA ARG A 313 5.95 13.12 -24.69
C ARG A 313 5.84 13.06 -23.17
N THR A 314 4.73 13.57 -22.63
CA THR A 314 4.37 13.58 -21.21
C THR A 314 2.93 13.13 -21.03
N ILE A 315 2.52 12.77 -19.81
CA ILE A 315 1.16 12.27 -19.51
C ILE A 315 0.04 13.25 -19.90
N SER A 316 0.39 14.53 -20.00
CA SER A 316 -0.46 15.55 -20.60
C SER A 316 0.39 16.57 -21.34
N GLU A 317 -0.16 17.13 -22.41
CA GLU A 317 0.42 18.27 -23.11
C GLU A 317 -0.63 19.35 -23.29
N THR A 318 -0.22 20.59 -23.06
CA THR A 318 -1.07 21.77 -23.19
C THR A 318 -0.67 22.57 -24.40
N TYR A 319 -1.64 22.88 -25.24
CA TYR A 319 -1.44 23.67 -26.46
C TYR A 319 -2.38 24.87 -26.47
N PRO A 320 -1.99 25.98 -27.11
CA PRO A 320 -2.93 27.06 -27.37
C PRO A 320 -4.02 26.56 -28.32
N LEU A 321 -5.28 26.90 -28.05
CA LEU A 321 -6.44 26.50 -28.85
C LEU A 321 -6.30 26.95 -30.32
N SER A 322 -5.61 28.06 -30.57
CA SER A 322 -5.28 28.55 -31.91
C SER A 322 -4.43 27.57 -32.72
N TYR A 323 -3.69 26.67 -32.06
CA TYR A 323 -2.94 25.61 -32.73
C TYR A 323 -3.87 24.64 -33.47
N PHE A 324 -5.11 24.49 -33.01
CA PHE A 324 -6.05 23.50 -33.53
C PHE A 324 -7.22 24.09 -34.34
N LYS A 325 -7.37 25.41 -34.33
CA LYS A 325 -8.42 26.12 -35.06
C LYS A 325 -7.89 26.54 -36.43
N GLU A 326 -8.56 26.10 -37.49
CA GLU A 326 -8.40 26.68 -38.82
C GLU A 326 -9.47 27.78 -39.00
N GLY A 327 -9.11 29.03 -38.72
CA GLY A 327 -9.96 30.20 -38.97
C GLY A 327 -10.80 30.70 -37.78
N ASP A 328 -11.55 31.79 -38.03
CA ASP A 328 -12.30 32.57 -37.02
C ASP A 328 -13.70 32.02 -36.71
N GLU A 329 -13.91 30.71 -36.85
CA GLU A 329 -15.24 30.13 -36.68
C GLU A 329 -15.70 30.08 -35.21
N LYS A 330 -16.95 30.50 -34.99
CA LYS A 330 -17.49 30.83 -33.66
C LYS A 330 -17.83 29.62 -32.78
N SER A 331 -18.02 28.43 -33.35
CA SER A 331 -18.35 27.21 -32.59
C SER A 331 -17.83 25.96 -33.29
N MET A 332 -16.98 25.19 -32.60
CA MET A 332 -16.47 23.88 -33.05
C MET A 332 -16.54 22.88 -31.90
N PHE A 333 -16.81 21.63 -32.25
CA PHE A 333 -16.68 20.47 -31.37
C PHE A 333 -15.31 19.84 -31.55
N PHE A 334 -14.78 19.31 -30.44
CA PHE A 334 -13.48 18.66 -30.42
C PHE A 334 -13.61 17.28 -29.77
N ARG A 335 -12.86 16.31 -30.28
CA ARG A 335 -12.63 15.04 -29.60
C ARG A 335 -11.20 14.58 -29.84
N VAL A 336 -10.66 13.81 -28.91
CA VAL A 336 -9.37 13.14 -29.08
C VAL A 336 -9.62 11.67 -29.37
N LYS A 337 -8.93 11.14 -30.36
CA LYS A 337 -8.97 9.73 -30.73
C LYS A 337 -7.57 9.15 -30.63
N HIS A 338 -7.43 8.00 -29.97
CA HIS A 338 -6.19 7.23 -30.01
C HIS A 338 -5.98 6.65 -31.40
N LYS A 339 -4.76 6.80 -31.92
CA LYS A 339 -4.34 6.20 -33.17
C LYS A 339 -3.44 4.99 -32.82
N PRO A 340 -3.96 3.76 -32.94
CA PRO A 340 -3.23 2.56 -32.57
C PRO A 340 -2.01 2.30 -33.46
#